data_AF-A0A1B8CWU0-F1
#
_entry.id   AF-A0A1B8CWU0-F1
#
_cell.length_a   1.000
_cell.length_b   1.000
_cell.length_c   1.000
_cell.angle_alpha   90.00
_cell.angle_beta   90.00
_cell.angle_gamma   90.00
#
_symmetry.space_group_name_H-M   'P 1'
#
loop_
_entity.id
_entity.type
_entity.pdbx_description
1 polymer ?
#
loop_
_entity_poly.entity_id
_entity_poly.type
_entity_poly.pdbx_seq_one_letter_code
_entity_poly.pdbx_strand_id
1 'polypeptide(L)'
;MFSKIIRPSLATSCRTGIGAASNRSLATVPIEDTSSSSSTEAWVKTKPFQYIPQKKPTRTKGTIRFLGPTKDSKPAFLNFKKVEEHTTNFGPSLEKVVDITDLRYIEPRTTLGVDGVEWIYAPTELSEDKLVQPEKEDIEAFVRGPYFDECSQLVKERTGALKVVAYNFRHRRIEI
;
A
#
# COMPACT_ATOMS: atom_id res chain seq x y z
N MET A 1 0.02 25.77 -6.14
CA MET A 1 1.43 26.11 -6.41
C MET A 1 2.02 25.00 -7.27
N PHE A 2 2.37 25.32 -8.51
CA PHE A 2 3.03 24.39 -9.42
C PHE A 2 4.53 24.39 -9.14
N SER A 3 5.15 23.22 -8.98
CA SER A 3 6.61 23.10 -9.10
C SER A 3 6.94 22.00 -10.10
N LYS A 4 7.76 22.42 -11.07
CA LYS A 4 8.19 21.75 -12.29
C LYS A 4 9.52 21.07 -11.96
N ILE A 5 9.58 19.74 -11.98
CA ILE A 5 10.84 19.03 -11.75
C ILE A 5 11.51 18.78 -13.11
N ILE A 6 12.66 19.43 -13.27
CA ILE A 6 13.61 19.29 -14.36
C ILE A 6 14.42 18.00 -14.13
N ARG A 7 14.49 17.11 -15.13
CA ARG A 7 15.41 15.96 -15.13
C ARG A 7 16.74 16.36 -15.78
N PRO A 8 17.90 15.99 -15.22
CA PRO A 8 19.12 15.85 -15.99
C PRO A 8 19.33 14.41 -16.49
N SER A 9 19.89 14.33 -17.69
CA SER A 9 20.17 13.14 -18.51
C SER A 9 21.56 12.56 -18.27
N LEU A 10 21.66 11.23 -18.45
CA LEU A 10 22.78 10.41 -18.94
C LEU A 10 24.23 10.68 -18.47
N ALA A 11 24.87 9.63 -17.94
CA ALA A 11 26.19 9.21 -18.41
C ALA A 11 26.41 7.70 -18.20
N THR A 12 26.55 7.00 -19.33
CA THR A 12 27.08 5.65 -19.50
C THR A 12 28.59 5.65 -19.23
N SER A 13 29.11 4.64 -18.53
CA SER A 13 30.54 4.31 -18.62
C SER A 13 30.77 2.81 -18.49
N CYS A 14 31.12 2.18 -19.60
CA CYS A 14 31.72 0.85 -19.67
C CYS A 14 33.13 0.88 -19.09
N ARG A 15 33.56 -0.20 -18.43
CA ARG A 15 34.98 -0.61 -18.45
C ARG A 15 35.14 -2.11 -18.30
N THR A 16 35.87 -2.64 -19.26
CA THR A 16 36.42 -3.98 -19.45
C THR A 16 37.50 -4.33 -18.42
N GLY A 17 37.57 -5.61 -18.05
CA GLY A 17 38.66 -6.19 -17.27
C GLY A 17 38.82 -7.67 -17.64
N ILE A 18 39.95 -8.00 -18.25
CA ILE A 18 40.32 -9.27 -18.86
C ILE A 18 40.97 -10.19 -17.81
N GLY A 19 40.63 -11.50 -17.87
CA GLY A 19 41.60 -12.58 -17.69
C GLY A 19 41.60 -13.34 -16.36
N ALA A 20 41.15 -14.59 -16.40
CA ALA A 20 41.97 -15.76 -16.02
C ALA A 20 41.19 -17.05 -16.32
N ALA A 21 41.74 -17.87 -17.22
CA ALA A 21 41.22 -19.17 -17.58
C ALA A 21 41.48 -20.19 -16.47
N SER A 22 40.50 -21.05 -16.17
CA SER A 22 40.74 -22.34 -15.54
C SER A 22 39.80 -23.38 -16.13
N ASN A 23 40.40 -24.30 -16.89
CA ASN A 23 39.75 -25.45 -17.50
C ASN A 23 39.16 -26.39 -16.44
N ARG A 24 37.88 -26.69 -16.54
CA ARG A 24 37.32 -27.97 -16.11
C ARG A 24 36.24 -28.42 -17.08
N SER A 25 36.56 -29.49 -17.80
CA SER A 25 35.68 -30.17 -18.73
C SER A 25 34.64 -31.03 -18.00
N LEU A 26 33.54 -31.29 -18.73
CA LEU A 26 32.56 -32.38 -18.63
C LEU A 26 31.41 -32.22 -17.62
N ALA A 27 30.23 -31.84 -18.15
CA ALA A 27 29.12 -32.78 -18.36
C ALA A 27 28.00 -32.07 -19.14
N THR A 28 27.86 -32.40 -20.43
CA THR A 28 26.71 -31.98 -21.25
C THR A 28 25.53 -32.89 -20.91
N VAL A 29 24.53 -32.37 -20.22
CA VAL A 29 23.22 -33.00 -20.09
C VAL A 29 22.37 -32.47 -21.25
N PRO A 30 21.79 -33.33 -22.12
CA PRO A 30 20.83 -32.88 -23.10
C PRO A 30 19.51 -32.65 -22.35
N ILE A 31 19.13 -31.39 -22.14
CA ILE A 31 17.75 -31.07 -21.80
C ILE A 31 17.06 -30.85 -23.14
N GLU A 32 16.18 -31.78 -23.47
CA GLU A 32 15.27 -31.69 -24.60
C GLU A 32 14.56 -30.33 -24.58
N ASP A 33 14.77 -29.55 -25.64
CA ASP A 33 13.93 -28.42 -25.99
C ASP A 33 12.52 -28.93 -26.29
N THR A 34 11.72 -29.14 -25.25
CA THR A 34 10.27 -29.17 -25.38
C THR A 34 9.82 -27.72 -25.43
N SER A 35 9.89 -27.13 -26.62
CA SER A 35 9.21 -25.90 -26.97
C SER A 35 7.69 -26.14 -26.95
N SER A 36 7.08 -26.17 -25.77
CA SER A 36 5.65 -25.96 -25.62
C SER A 36 5.40 -24.46 -25.68
N SER A 37 5.45 -23.89 -26.89
CA SER A 37 4.95 -22.55 -27.15
C SER A 37 3.42 -22.55 -27.07
N SER A 38 2.87 -22.74 -25.87
CA SER A 38 1.53 -22.25 -25.59
C SER A 38 1.65 -20.73 -25.49
N SER A 39 1.40 -20.04 -26.60
CA SER A 39 1.20 -18.59 -26.58
C SER A 39 -0.10 -18.28 -25.84
N THR A 40 -0.09 -18.44 -24.51
CA THR A 40 -0.99 -17.68 -23.64
C THR A 40 -0.57 -16.23 -23.81
N GLU A 41 -1.29 -15.50 -24.66
CA GLU A 41 -1.22 -14.04 -24.67
C GLU A 41 -1.36 -13.58 -23.21
N ALA A 42 -0.26 -13.07 -22.64
CA ALA A 42 -0.23 -12.65 -21.26
C ALA A 42 -1.23 -11.50 -21.12
N TRP A 43 -2.33 -11.75 -20.41
CA TRP A 43 -3.34 -10.73 -20.18
C TRP A 43 -2.70 -9.49 -19.54
N VAL A 44 -2.91 -8.32 -20.14
CA VAL A 44 -2.32 -7.05 -19.67
C VAL A 44 -3.41 -6.17 -19.04
N LYS A 45 -3.13 -5.70 -17.82
CA LYS A 45 -3.97 -4.76 -17.10
C LYS A 45 -3.93 -3.39 -17.78
N THR A 46 -5.09 -2.88 -18.21
CA THR A 46 -5.20 -1.56 -18.89
C THR A 46 -5.81 -0.47 -18.04
N LYS A 47 -6.51 -0.85 -16.96
CA LYS A 47 -7.19 0.06 -16.04
C LYS A 47 -6.89 -0.29 -14.58
N PRO A 48 -6.91 0.69 -13.66
CA PRO A 48 -6.85 0.44 -12.23
C PRO A 48 -7.92 -0.56 -11.80
N PHE A 49 -7.55 -1.46 -10.89
CA PHE A 49 -8.40 -2.49 -10.29
C PHE A 49 -9.07 -3.47 -11.27
N GLN A 50 -8.62 -3.49 -12.53
CA GLN A 50 -9.01 -4.51 -13.48
C GLN A 50 -8.39 -5.86 -13.06
N TYR A 51 -9.19 -6.91 -13.09
CA TYR A 51 -8.79 -8.28 -12.77
C TYR A 51 -9.01 -9.20 -13.97
N ILE A 52 -8.31 -10.33 -13.99
CA ILE A 52 -8.49 -11.35 -15.03
C ILE A 52 -9.95 -11.82 -15.04
N PRO A 53 -10.62 -11.92 -16.20
CA PRO A 53 -12.05 -12.21 -16.27
C PRO A 53 -12.51 -13.44 -15.47
N GLN A 54 -11.64 -14.46 -15.36
CA GLN A 54 -11.92 -15.74 -14.71
C GLN A 54 -11.76 -15.71 -13.17
N LYS A 55 -11.14 -14.66 -12.60
CA LYS A 55 -10.86 -14.59 -11.15
C LYS A 55 -11.38 -13.29 -10.56
N LYS A 56 -12.69 -13.24 -10.35
CA LYS A 56 -13.37 -12.09 -9.74
C LYS A 56 -12.94 -11.95 -8.28
N PRO A 57 -12.49 -10.75 -7.83
CA PRO A 57 -12.13 -10.53 -6.45
C PRO A 57 -13.37 -10.60 -5.55
N THR A 58 -13.16 -11.05 -4.30
CA THR A 58 -14.19 -11.06 -3.26
C THR A 58 -14.71 -9.65 -3.03
N ARG A 59 -16.03 -9.51 -2.94
CA ARG A 59 -16.70 -8.22 -2.68
C ARG A 59 -17.64 -8.34 -1.50
N THR A 60 -17.74 -7.27 -0.73
CA THR A 60 -18.73 -7.09 0.33
C THR A 60 -19.34 -5.70 0.23
N LYS A 61 -20.41 -5.45 0.99
CA LYS A 61 -21.00 -4.11 1.12
C LYS A 61 -20.60 -3.53 2.46
N GLY A 62 -20.30 -2.24 2.45
CA GLY A 62 -20.10 -1.46 3.66
C GLY A 62 -20.91 -0.18 3.60
N THR A 63 -20.84 0.57 4.68
CA THR A 63 -21.52 1.85 4.78
C THR A 63 -20.51 2.92 5.19
N ILE A 64 -20.45 3.98 4.42
CA ILE A 64 -19.66 5.17 4.74
C ILE A 64 -20.59 6.32 5.07
N ARG A 65 -20.19 7.12 6.07
CA ARG A 65 -20.94 8.30 6.50
C ARG A 65 -20.10 9.54 6.22
N PHE A 66 -20.67 10.44 5.44
CA PHE A 66 -20.13 11.78 5.21
C PHE A 66 -20.79 12.76 6.17
N LEU A 67 -19.98 13.56 6.85
CA LEU A 67 -20.51 14.67 7.64
C LEU A 67 -21.17 15.68 6.70
N GLY A 68 -22.33 16.19 7.12
CA GLY A 68 -23.06 17.21 6.37
C GLY A 68 -22.34 18.56 6.35
N PRO A 69 -22.78 19.51 5.51
CA PRO A 69 -22.21 20.85 5.48
C PRO A 69 -22.40 21.54 6.83
N THR A 70 -21.49 22.47 7.17
CA THR A 70 -21.56 23.24 8.40
C THR A 70 -22.76 24.20 8.37
N LYS A 71 -23.57 24.21 9.42
CA LYS A 71 -24.76 25.05 9.58
C LYS A 71 -24.44 26.54 9.65
N ASP A 72 -23.23 26.88 10.09
CA ASP A 72 -22.78 28.24 10.43
C ASP A 72 -21.69 28.79 9.49
N SER A 73 -21.35 28.06 8.42
CA SER A 73 -20.24 28.38 7.50
C SER A 73 -18.86 28.56 8.17
N LYS A 74 -18.70 28.07 9.40
CA LYS A 74 -17.41 28.05 10.11
C LYS A 74 -16.73 26.70 9.90
N PRO A 75 -15.43 26.57 10.20
CA PRO A 75 -14.77 25.28 10.20
C PRO A 75 -15.53 24.23 11.01
N ALA A 76 -15.53 23.03 10.48
CA ALA A 76 -15.98 21.79 11.09
C ALA A 76 -15.55 21.64 12.56
N PHE A 77 -16.49 21.51 13.51
CA PHE A 77 -16.16 21.19 14.90
C PHE A 77 -16.93 19.97 15.42
N LEU A 78 -16.19 19.06 16.05
CA LEU A 78 -16.69 17.89 16.77
C LEU A 78 -16.44 18.13 18.26
N ASN A 79 -17.47 18.04 19.08
CA ASN A 79 -17.30 18.06 20.52
C ASN A 79 -16.97 16.64 21.01
N PHE A 80 -15.86 16.50 21.71
CA PHE A 80 -15.42 15.23 22.31
C PHE A 80 -15.63 15.20 23.83
N LYS A 81 -16.24 16.24 24.40
CA LYS A 81 -16.62 16.23 25.82
C LYS A 81 -17.80 15.30 26.00
N LYS A 82 -17.62 14.32 26.90
CA LYS A 82 -18.67 13.42 27.35
C LYS A 82 -19.92 14.24 27.73
N VAL A 83 -21.11 13.78 27.33
CA VAL A 83 -22.43 14.45 27.49
C VAL A 83 -22.73 15.54 26.45
N GLU A 84 -21.72 16.16 25.83
CA GLU A 84 -21.90 17.19 24.80
C GLU A 84 -21.49 16.71 23.39
N GLU A 85 -21.31 15.41 23.19
CA GLU A 85 -20.81 14.83 21.94
C GLU A 85 -21.74 15.10 20.74
N HIS A 86 -23.03 15.35 21.02
CA HIS A 86 -24.04 15.69 20.02
C HIS A 86 -24.00 17.17 19.60
N THR A 87 -23.27 18.02 20.33
CA THR A 87 -23.11 19.43 20.02
C THR A 87 -22.08 19.58 18.91
N THR A 88 -22.55 19.69 17.66
CA THR A 88 -21.70 19.88 16.48
C THR A 88 -22.29 20.94 15.57
N ASN A 89 -21.46 21.59 14.75
CA ASN A 89 -21.96 22.52 13.72
C ASN A 89 -22.32 21.84 12.40
N PHE A 90 -22.21 20.52 12.25
CA PHE A 90 -22.57 19.86 11.00
C PHE A 90 -24.08 19.70 10.85
N GLY A 91 -24.53 19.82 9.61
CA GLY A 91 -25.84 19.39 9.14
C GLY A 91 -26.03 17.87 9.20
N PRO A 92 -27.18 17.38 8.74
CA PRO A 92 -27.44 15.95 8.66
C PRO A 92 -26.35 15.25 7.85
N SER A 93 -25.83 14.14 8.39
CA SER A 93 -24.82 13.33 7.71
C SER A 93 -25.45 12.51 6.59
N LEU A 94 -24.70 12.31 5.51
CA LEU A 94 -25.11 11.48 4.38
C LEU A 94 -24.49 10.10 4.52
N GLU A 95 -25.34 9.09 4.61
CA GLU A 95 -24.93 7.70 4.65
C GLU A 95 -25.02 7.09 3.23
N LYS A 96 -23.96 6.39 2.81
CA LYS A 96 -23.88 5.73 1.50
C LYS A 96 -23.42 4.30 1.66
N VAL A 97 -24.17 3.39 1.05
CA VAL A 97 -23.73 2.00 0.86
C VAL A 97 -22.68 1.98 -0.25
N VAL A 98 -21.56 1.33 0.01
CA VAL A 98 -20.45 1.17 -0.92
C VAL A 98 -20.10 -0.29 -1.11
N ASP A 99 -19.64 -0.61 -2.32
CA ASP A 99 -19.03 -1.91 -2.60
C ASP A 99 -17.56 -1.87 -2.20
N ILE A 100 -17.16 -2.83 -1.36
CA ILE A 100 -15.79 -3.02 -0.90
C ILE A 100 -15.24 -4.21 -1.66
N THR A 101 -14.08 -4.05 -2.28
CA THR A 101 -13.38 -5.12 -3.00
C THR A 101 -12.11 -5.50 -2.23
N ASP A 102 -11.92 -6.79 -1.98
CA ASP A 102 -10.68 -7.29 -1.41
C ASP A 102 -9.59 -7.36 -2.47
N LEU A 103 -8.51 -6.57 -2.27
CA LEU A 103 -7.41 -6.45 -3.21
C LEU A 103 -6.25 -7.43 -2.90
N ARG A 104 -6.30 -8.19 -1.81
CA ARG A 104 -5.17 -9.04 -1.38
C ARG A 104 -4.89 -10.19 -2.34
N TYR A 105 -5.93 -10.69 -3.00
CA TYR A 105 -5.89 -11.87 -3.87
C TYR A 105 -6.30 -11.58 -5.31
N ILE A 106 -6.34 -10.30 -5.69
CA ILE A 106 -6.68 -9.90 -7.05
C ILE A 106 -5.54 -10.28 -8.01
N GLU A 107 -5.90 -10.81 -9.18
CA GLU A 107 -4.94 -11.14 -10.23
C GLU A 107 -5.19 -10.30 -11.48
N PRO A 108 -4.14 -9.67 -12.04
CA PRO A 108 -2.78 -9.59 -11.52
C PRO A 108 -2.73 -8.72 -10.25
N ARG A 109 -1.69 -8.94 -9.42
CA ARG A 109 -1.49 -8.20 -8.17
C ARG A 109 -1.55 -6.68 -8.41
N THR A 110 -2.11 -5.96 -7.45
CA THR A 110 -2.11 -4.49 -7.53
C THR A 110 -0.70 -3.95 -7.48
N THR A 111 -0.42 -2.95 -8.31
CA THR A 111 0.89 -2.30 -8.37
C THR A 111 0.75 -0.79 -8.23
N LEU A 112 1.75 -0.13 -7.65
CA LEU A 112 1.72 1.31 -7.45
C LEU A 112 1.59 2.08 -8.76
N GLY A 113 2.22 1.60 -9.83
CA GLY A 113 2.22 2.26 -11.15
C GLY A 113 0.86 2.27 -11.87
N VAL A 114 0.01 1.25 -11.64
CA VAL A 114 -1.28 1.13 -12.33
C VAL A 114 -2.45 1.43 -11.39
N ASP A 115 -2.42 0.89 -10.17
CA ASP A 115 -3.53 0.97 -9.21
C ASP A 115 -3.38 2.12 -8.22
N GLY A 116 -2.20 2.73 -8.14
CA GLY A 116 -1.86 3.67 -7.07
C GLY A 116 -1.72 3.00 -5.70
N VAL A 117 -1.72 1.66 -5.66
CA VAL A 117 -1.57 0.86 -4.43
C VAL A 117 -0.80 -0.42 -4.72
N GLU A 118 0.03 -0.82 -3.77
CA GLU A 118 0.85 -2.04 -3.86
C GLU A 118 0.86 -2.74 -2.50
N TRP A 119 0.77 -4.08 -2.53
CA TRP A 119 0.94 -4.90 -1.34
C TRP A 119 2.38 -5.37 -1.25
N ILE A 120 3.06 -4.96 -0.18
CA ILE A 120 4.45 -5.33 0.07
C ILE A 120 4.51 -6.18 1.33
N TYR A 121 5.28 -7.26 1.24
CA TYR A 121 5.62 -8.10 2.38
C TYR A 121 7.06 -7.79 2.75
N ALA A 122 7.29 -7.44 4.01
CA ALA A 122 8.61 -7.23 4.56
C ALA A 122 8.65 -7.71 6.01
N PRO A 123 9.75 -8.31 6.45
CA PRO A 123 9.97 -8.56 7.87
C PRO A 123 10.02 -7.22 8.59
N THR A 124 9.43 -7.16 9.79
CA THR A 124 9.37 -5.95 10.61
C THR A 124 9.90 -6.24 12.00
N GLU A 125 10.39 -5.22 12.69
CA GLU A 125 10.81 -5.35 14.10
C GLU A 125 9.63 -5.50 15.08
N LEU A 126 8.40 -5.26 14.61
CA LEU A 126 7.17 -5.46 15.36
C LEU A 126 6.84 -6.96 15.45
N SER A 127 6.72 -7.47 16.68
CA SER A 127 6.28 -8.83 16.98
C SER A 127 5.00 -8.83 17.81
N GLU A 128 4.26 -9.94 17.80
CA GLU A 128 3.06 -10.10 18.63
C GLU A 128 3.37 -9.94 20.12
N ASP A 129 4.51 -10.48 20.58
CA ASP A 129 4.95 -10.36 21.98
C ASP A 129 5.12 -8.91 22.43
N LYS A 130 5.55 -8.01 21.53
CA LYS A 130 5.68 -6.58 21.82
C LYS A 130 4.34 -5.86 21.91
N LEU A 131 3.28 -6.40 21.30
CA LEU A 131 1.94 -5.81 21.30
C LEU A 131 1.08 -6.24 22.48
N VAL A 132 1.42 -7.34 23.14
CA VAL A 132 0.63 -7.94 24.23
C VAL A 132 1.21 -7.59 25.62
N GLN A 133 2.28 -6.78 25.67
CA GLN A 133 2.90 -6.37 26.93
C GLN A 133 1.90 -5.57 27.80
N PRO A 134 1.88 -5.81 29.13
CA PRO A 134 0.91 -5.20 30.03
C PRO A 134 1.05 -3.67 30.13
N GLU A 135 2.21 -3.13 29.79
CA GLU A 135 2.55 -1.71 29.86
C GLU A 135 2.16 -1.01 28.54
N LYS A 136 0.94 -0.49 28.49
CA LYS A 136 0.36 0.13 27.28
C LYS A 136 1.11 1.38 26.78
N GLU A 137 1.78 2.09 27.68
CA GLU A 137 2.46 3.36 27.36
C GLU A 137 3.70 3.12 26.47
N ASP A 138 4.42 2.02 26.70
CA ASP A 138 5.60 1.64 25.91
C ASP A 138 5.21 1.17 24.49
N ILE A 139 4.04 0.56 24.34
CA ILE A 139 3.55 0.06 23.04
C ILE A 139 3.23 1.21 22.09
N GLU A 140 2.53 2.25 22.58
CA GLU A 140 2.18 3.39 21.72
C GLU A 140 3.44 4.14 21.23
N ALA A 141 4.43 4.31 22.12
CA ALA A 141 5.71 4.92 21.80
C ALA A 141 6.51 4.05 20.80
N PHE A 142 6.57 2.73 21.01
CA PHE A 142 7.24 1.80 20.10
C PHE A 142 6.61 1.80 18.70
N VAL A 143 5.28 1.70 18.63
CA VAL A 143 4.57 1.65 17.34
C VAL A 143 4.73 2.96 16.58
N ARG A 144 4.60 4.11 17.25
CA ARG A 144 4.67 5.43 16.58
C ARG A 144 6.09 5.93 16.30
N GLY A 145 7.09 5.38 16.97
CA GLY A 145 8.49 5.67 16.71
C GLY A 145 9.10 4.58 15.84
N PRO A 146 9.86 3.64 16.42
CA PRO A 146 10.64 2.63 15.70
C PRO A 146 9.90 1.99 14.51
N TYR A 147 8.71 1.42 14.76
CA TYR A 147 7.98 0.70 13.72
C TYR A 147 7.47 1.61 12.57
N PHE A 148 7.05 2.84 12.89
CA PHE A 148 6.63 3.80 11.87
C PHE A 148 7.82 4.35 11.07
N ASP A 149 8.98 4.50 11.70
CA ASP A 149 10.22 4.87 11.03
C ASP A 149 10.68 3.77 10.08
N GLU A 150 10.64 2.51 10.50
CA GLU A 150 10.91 1.33 9.66
C GLU A 150 9.97 1.31 8.44
N CYS A 151 8.66 1.44 8.67
CA CYS A 151 7.68 1.51 7.59
C CYS A 151 7.94 2.70 6.65
N SER A 152 8.28 3.86 7.22
CA SER A 152 8.59 5.05 6.43
C SER A 152 9.80 4.81 5.54
N GLN A 153 10.84 4.17 6.05
CA GLN A 153 12.05 3.87 5.29
C GLN A 153 11.73 2.91 4.14
N LEU A 154 10.99 1.84 4.42
CA LEU A 154 10.57 0.88 3.41
C LEU A 154 9.80 1.54 2.25
N VAL A 155 8.87 2.45 2.57
CA VAL A 155 8.15 3.20 1.54
C VAL A 155 9.10 4.08 0.72
N LYS A 156 10.05 4.78 1.35
CA LYS A 156 11.03 5.61 0.62
C LYS A 156 11.89 4.78 -0.32
N GLU A 157 12.41 3.65 0.14
CA GLU A 157 13.25 2.75 -0.65
C GLU A 157 12.50 2.19 -1.87
N ARG A 158 11.23 1.85 -1.70
CA ARG A 158 10.40 1.25 -2.75
C ARG A 158 9.86 2.26 -3.76
N THR A 159 9.52 3.45 -3.30
CA THR A 159 8.84 4.46 -4.13
C THR A 159 9.75 5.58 -4.61
N GLY A 160 10.94 5.74 -4.02
CA GLY A 160 11.80 6.90 -4.22
C GLY A 160 11.24 8.20 -3.62
N ALA A 161 10.23 8.12 -2.75
CA ALA A 161 9.62 9.29 -2.15
C ALA A 161 10.61 10.06 -1.25
N LEU A 162 10.66 11.39 -1.41
CA LEU A 162 11.47 12.26 -0.55
C LEU A 162 10.87 12.40 0.86
N LYS A 163 9.54 12.30 0.97
CA LYS A 163 8.78 12.44 2.20
C LYS A 163 7.72 11.36 2.28
N VAL A 164 7.62 10.73 3.44
CA VAL A 164 6.57 9.78 3.78
C VAL A 164 5.89 10.27 5.06
N VAL A 165 4.58 10.22 5.08
CA VAL A 165 3.76 10.62 6.23
C VAL A 165 3.05 9.36 6.70
N ALA A 166 3.48 8.84 7.85
CA ALA A 166 2.81 7.71 8.47
C ALA A 166 1.39 8.14 8.88
N TYR A 167 0.39 7.37 8.46
CA TYR A 167 -1.00 7.61 8.82
C TYR A 167 -1.62 6.30 9.29
N ASN A 168 -2.16 6.30 10.50
CA ASN A 168 -2.89 5.15 11.04
C ASN A 168 -4.38 5.32 10.76
N PHE A 169 -4.93 4.50 9.86
CA PHE A 169 -6.37 4.48 9.64
C PHE A 169 -7.05 3.66 10.73
N ARG A 170 -7.60 4.32 11.75
CA ARG A 170 -8.52 3.69 12.69
C ARG A 170 -9.93 3.73 12.10
N HIS A 171 -10.41 2.60 11.58
CA HIS A 171 -11.87 2.42 11.44
C HIS A 171 -12.45 2.49 12.85
N ARG A 172 -13.18 3.57 13.17
CA ARG A 172 -13.96 3.63 14.41
C ARG A 172 -14.95 2.47 14.35
N ARG A 173 -14.79 1.49 15.23
CA ARG A 173 -15.86 0.57 15.58
C ARG A 173 -16.89 1.43 16.32
N ILE A 174 -18.00 1.74 15.67
CA ILE A 174 -19.17 2.24 16.37
C ILE A 174 -19.74 1.01 17.07
N GLU A 175 -19.49 0.89 18.38
CA GLU A 175 -20.23 -0.08 19.19
C GLU A 175 -21.70 0.36 19.18
N ILE A 176 -22.60 -0.58 18.85
CA ILE A 176 -24.06 -0.42 18.92
C ILE A 176 -24.49 -0.84 20.31
#